data_AF-A0A1M4ND34-F1
#
_entry.id   AF-A0A1M4ND34-F1
#
_cell.length_a   1.000
_cell.length_b   1.000
_cell.length_c   1.000
_cell.angle_alpha   90.00
_cell.angle_beta   90.00
_cell.angle_gamma   90.00
#
_symmetry.space_group_name_H-M   'P 1'
#
loop_
_entity.id
_entity.type
_entity.pdbx_description
1 polymer ?
#
loop_
_entity_poly.entity_id
_entity_poly.type
_entity_poly.pdbx_seq_one_letter_code
_entity_poly.pdbx_strand_id
1 'polypeptide(L)'
;MFKKTRKLSITSINLNKISFALPYNIPLLKKEDLFILLNERPFHKFDIFYEHKEEKKIYSIIPYKPFKYTDTLYIQILNRCFESYRHKINFSMALDKGCGKTNFLIPGNTQGKYQIKLNKINDIPVNLTSNSFVVSRPIDQSCSCIFSPKRVYKAGEYIELLLYILTIDGIPVPDGLYEIELIESDD
;
A
#
# COMPACT_ATOMS: atom_id res chain seq x y z
N MET A 1 -35.55 -0.62 29.19
CA MET A 1 -35.22 -1.98 28.72
C MET A 1 -33.69 -2.07 28.65
N PHE A 2 -33.04 -2.93 29.44
CA PHE A 2 -31.58 -3.05 29.44
C PHE A 2 -31.11 -3.71 28.14
N LYS A 3 -30.32 -3.00 27.33
CA LYS A 3 -29.67 -3.61 26.16
C LYS A 3 -28.57 -4.54 26.65
N LYS A 4 -28.61 -5.80 26.24
CA LYS A 4 -27.50 -6.73 26.49
C LYS A 4 -26.38 -6.44 25.49
N THR A 5 -25.18 -6.19 25.98
CA THR A 5 -23.98 -6.11 25.14
C THR A 5 -23.50 -7.53 24.83
N ARG A 6 -23.24 -7.84 23.55
CA ARG A 6 -22.81 -9.17 23.10
C ARG A 6 -21.50 -9.13 22.32
N LYS A 7 -20.76 -10.23 22.34
CA LYS A 7 -19.58 -10.42 21.49
C LYS A 7 -20.01 -10.91 20.10
N LEU A 8 -19.46 -10.31 19.05
CA LEU A 8 -19.58 -10.84 17.69
C LEU A 8 -18.57 -11.97 17.50
N SER A 9 -19.02 -13.07 16.91
CA SER A 9 -18.12 -14.15 16.52
C SER A 9 -17.83 -14.01 15.03
N ILE A 10 -16.68 -13.43 14.69
CA ILE A 10 -16.22 -13.39 13.29
C ILE A 10 -15.85 -14.81 12.87
N THR A 11 -16.47 -15.32 11.80
CA THR A 11 -16.28 -16.70 11.32
C THR A 11 -15.34 -16.77 10.13
N SER A 12 -15.29 -15.72 9.30
CA SER A 12 -14.34 -15.63 8.19
C SER A 12 -14.09 -14.19 7.78
N ILE A 13 -12.86 -13.91 7.34
CA ILE A 13 -12.44 -12.61 6.81
C ILE A 13 -11.71 -12.88 5.49
N ASN A 14 -12.14 -12.22 4.43
CA ASN A 14 -11.36 -12.03 3.22
C ASN A 14 -11.67 -10.64 2.63
N LEU A 15 -10.91 -10.23 1.60
CA LEU A 15 -11.08 -8.90 1.00
C LEU A 15 -12.45 -8.67 0.34
N ASN A 16 -13.17 -9.73 -0.01
CA ASN A 16 -14.46 -9.64 -0.68
C ASN A 16 -15.65 -9.84 0.28
N LYS A 17 -15.39 -10.27 1.52
CA LYS A 17 -16.45 -10.71 2.44
C LYS A 17 -15.93 -10.85 3.86
N ILE A 18 -16.70 -10.33 4.81
CA ILE A 18 -16.56 -10.66 6.23
C ILE A 18 -17.80 -11.38 6.69
N SER A 19 -17.64 -12.55 7.30
CA SER A 19 -18.77 -13.30 7.86
C SER A 19 -18.69 -13.35 9.37
N PHE A 20 -19.84 -13.23 10.02
CA PHE A 20 -19.97 -13.33 11.47
C PHE A 20 -21.23 -14.09 11.86
N ALA A 21 -21.18 -14.77 12.99
CA ALA A 21 -22.29 -15.53 13.54
C ALA A 21 -22.93 -14.79 14.71
N LEU A 22 -24.26 -14.89 14.78
CA LEU A 22 -25.07 -14.48 15.91
C LEU A 22 -25.90 -15.65 16.45
N PRO A 23 -26.19 -15.65 17.77
CA PRO A 23 -27.12 -16.62 18.34
C PRO A 23 -28.49 -16.56 17.68
N TYR A 24 -29.15 -17.71 17.55
CA TYR A 24 -30.45 -17.85 16.89
C TYR A 24 -31.52 -16.89 17.45
N ASN A 25 -31.49 -16.63 18.76
CA ASN A 25 -32.46 -15.79 19.47
C ASN A 25 -32.38 -14.28 19.16
N ILE A 26 -31.43 -13.84 18.33
CA ILE A 26 -31.31 -12.45 17.91
C ILE A 26 -32.24 -12.19 16.70
N PRO A 27 -33.00 -11.08 16.67
CA PRO A 27 -33.78 -10.69 15.49
C PRO A 27 -32.93 -10.60 14.21
N LEU A 28 -33.59 -10.70 13.05
CA LEU A 28 -32.89 -10.50 11.78
C LEU A 28 -32.31 -9.08 11.72
N LEU A 29 -31.02 -9.00 11.39
CA LEU A 29 -30.34 -7.72 11.22
C LEU A 29 -30.73 -7.08 9.91
N LYS A 30 -30.91 -5.77 9.94
CA LYS A 30 -30.93 -4.91 8.78
C LYS A 30 -29.58 -4.22 8.61
N LYS A 31 -29.32 -3.70 7.41
CA LYS A 31 -28.10 -2.93 7.12
C LYS A 31 -27.91 -1.74 8.06
N GLU A 32 -29.01 -1.08 8.44
CA GLU A 32 -29.04 0.04 9.39
C GLU A 32 -28.66 -0.32 10.83
N ASP A 33 -28.73 -1.60 11.21
CA ASP A 33 -28.25 -2.07 12.51
C ASP A 33 -26.71 -2.17 12.57
N LEU A 34 -26.02 -2.09 11.42
CA LEU A 34 -24.57 -2.19 11.33
C LEU A 34 -23.93 -0.81 11.27
N PHE A 35 -23.18 -0.46 12.31
CA PHE A 35 -22.28 0.67 12.31
C PHE A 35 -20.89 0.22 11.86
N ILE A 36 -20.50 0.60 10.65
CA ILE A 36 -19.24 0.21 10.03
C ILE A 36 -18.41 1.45 9.70
N LEU A 37 -17.14 1.44 10.12
CA LEU A 37 -16.14 2.42 9.70
C LEU A 37 -15.05 1.72 8.89
N LEU A 38 -14.70 2.28 7.72
CA LEU A 38 -13.54 1.87 6.94
C LEU A 38 -12.52 3.01 6.99
N ASN A 39 -11.33 2.74 7.52
CA ASN A 39 -10.28 3.74 7.74
C ASN A 39 -10.82 4.96 8.51
N GLU A 40 -11.53 4.68 9.60
CA GLU A 40 -12.15 5.67 10.50
C GLU A 40 -13.28 6.51 9.88
N ARG A 41 -13.73 6.20 8.66
CA ARG A 41 -14.83 6.90 7.98
C ARG A 41 -16.07 6.02 7.85
N PRO A 42 -17.29 6.58 7.95
CA PRO A 42 -18.53 5.82 7.72
C PRO A 42 -18.51 5.07 6.40
N PHE A 43 -18.81 3.78 6.45
CA PHE A 43 -18.80 2.90 5.29
C PHE A 43 -20.22 2.40 5.00
N HIS A 44 -20.78 2.79 3.85
CA HIS A 44 -22.16 2.47 3.47
C HIS A 44 -22.28 1.61 2.19
N LYS A 45 -21.17 1.41 1.47
CA LYS A 45 -21.12 0.73 0.15
C LYS A 45 -20.91 -0.78 0.30
N PHE A 46 -21.90 -1.45 0.87
CA PHE A 46 -21.89 -2.90 1.08
C PHE A 46 -23.31 -3.47 1.10
N ASP A 47 -23.43 -4.77 0.86
CA ASP A 47 -24.64 -5.54 1.13
C ASP A 47 -24.43 -6.44 2.34
N ILE A 48 -25.55 -6.77 3.01
CA ILE A 48 -25.60 -7.79 4.05
C ILE A 48 -26.35 -9.00 3.50
N PHE A 49 -25.69 -10.14 3.48
CA PHE A 49 -26.30 -11.42 3.15
C PHE A 49 -26.53 -12.22 4.44
N TYR A 50 -27.63 -12.95 4.50
CA TYR A 50 -28.02 -13.75 5.64
C TYR A 50 -28.19 -15.21 5.21
N GLU A 51 -27.56 -16.11 5.95
CA GLU A 51 -27.68 -17.56 5.79
C GLU A 51 -28.14 -18.16 7.12
N HIS A 52 -29.21 -18.96 7.05
CA HIS A 52 -29.71 -19.68 8.21
C HIS A 52 -28.96 -21.01 8.38
N LYS A 53 -28.37 -21.24 9.55
CA LYS A 53 -27.85 -22.55 9.95
C LYS A 53 -28.47 -22.91 11.30
N GLU A 54 -28.77 -24.19 11.50
CA GLU A 54 -29.62 -24.73 12.59
C GLU A 54 -29.48 -23.97 13.92
N GLU A 55 -28.27 -23.80 14.44
CA GLU A 55 -28.03 -23.17 15.75
C GLU A 55 -27.62 -21.70 15.71
N LYS A 56 -27.28 -21.16 14.53
CA LYS A 56 -26.66 -19.83 14.38
C LYS A 56 -27.11 -19.11 13.12
N LYS A 57 -27.30 -17.80 13.25
CA LYS A 57 -27.52 -16.90 12.12
C LYS A 57 -26.17 -16.43 11.60
N ILE A 58 -25.83 -16.76 10.35
CA ILE A 58 -24.61 -16.29 9.71
C ILE A 58 -24.95 -15.07 8.86
N TYR A 59 -24.21 -14.00 9.06
CA TYR A 59 -24.29 -12.79 8.26
C TYR A 59 -22.98 -12.58 7.54
N SER A 60 -23.06 -12.09 6.30
CA SER A 60 -21.91 -11.70 5.50
C SER A 60 -22.04 -10.25 5.05
N ILE A 61 -21.02 -9.44 5.34
CA ILE A 61 -20.85 -8.09 4.80
C ILE A 61 -20.03 -8.21 3.51
N ILE A 62 -20.63 -7.82 2.39
CA ILE A 62 -20.02 -7.89 1.05
C ILE A 62 -19.87 -6.46 0.53
N PRO A 63 -18.64 -5.91 0.44
CA PRO A 63 -18.44 -4.56 -0.05
C PRO A 63 -18.60 -4.49 -1.58
N TYR A 64 -19.08 -3.36 -2.11
CA TYR A 64 -19.23 -3.17 -3.56
C TYR A 64 -17.90 -3.10 -4.31
N LYS A 65 -16.83 -2.77 -3.58
CA LYS A 65 -15.44 -2.89 -4.04
C LYS A 65 -14.68 -3.68 -2.99
N PRO A 66 -13.82 -4.63 -3.38
CA PRO A 66 -13.01 -5.38 -2.41
C PRO A 66 -12.24 -4.45 -1.48
N PHE A 67 -12.12 -4.84 -0.21
CA PHE A 67 -11.23 -4.20 0.75
C PHE A 67 -9.78 -4.28 0.26
N LYS A 68 -8.94 -3.34 0.71
CA LYS A 68 -7.50 -3.36 0.47
C LYS A 68 -6.78 -3.99 1.65
N TYR A 69 -5.59 -4.55 1.39
CA TYR A 69 -4.68 -5.04 2.43
C TYR A 69 -4.19 -3.97 3.40
N THR A 70 -4.43 -2.69 3.11
CA THR A 70 -4.09 -1.55 3.95
C THR A 70 -5.29 -1.02 4.73
N ASP A 71 -6.48 -1.59 4.54
CA ASP A 71 -7.68 -1.08 5.18
C ASP A 71 -7.78 -1.55 6.64
N THR A 72 -8.39 -0.71 7.46
CA THR A 72 -8.85 -1.03 8.81
C THR A 72 -10.36 -0.89 8.86
N LEU A 73 -11.05 -1.95 9.27
CA LEU A 73 -12.50 -1.96 9.41
C LEU A 73 -12.89 -2.02 10.89
N TYR A 74 -13.85 -1.19 11.28
CA TYR A 74 -14.52 -1.29 12.57
C TYR A 74 -15.95 -1.72 12.34
N ILE A 75 -16.40 -2.78 13.02
CA ILE A 75 -17.78 -3.26 12.97
C ILE A 75 -18.39 -3.21 14.36
N GLN A 76 -19.60 -2.66 14.45
CA GLN A 76 -20.43 -2.68 15.64
C GLN A 76 -21.89 -2.86 15.25
N ILE A 77 -22.63 -3.65 16.02
CA ILE A 77 -24.09 -3.80 15.85
C ILE A 77 -24.78 -2.92 16.88
N LEU A 78 -25.67 -2.05 16.41
CA LEU A 78 -26.50 -1.17 17.21
C LEU A 78 -27.97 -1.44 16.90
N ASN A 79 -28.53 -2.46 17.54
CA ASN A 79 -29.94 -2.82 17.39
C ASN A 79 -30.76 -2.33 18.61
N ARG A 80 -32.09 -2.33 18.50
CA ARG A 80 -32.98 -2.01 19.62
C ARG A 80 -32.87 -3.03 20.77
N CYS A 81 -32.70 -4.32 20.44
CA CYS A 81 -32.73 -5.42 21.41
C CYS A 81 -31.35 -5.71 22.03
N PHE A 82 -30.26 -5.39 21.35
CA PHE A 82 -28.90 -5.64 21.82
C PHE A 82 -27.92 -4.73 21.10
N GLU A 83 -26.72 -4.63 21.66
CA GLU A 83 -25.58 -4.01 21.01
C GLU A 83 -24.39 -4.96 21.05
N SER A 84 -23.41 -4.73 20.18
CA SER A 84 -22.14 -5.45 20.27
C SER A 84 -21.01 -4.55 20.73
N TYR A 85 -19.95 -5.17 21.23
CA TYR A 85 -18.64 -4.52 21.25
C TYR A 85 -18.24 -4.11 19.84
N ARG A 86 -17.44 -3.05 19.73
CA ARG A 86 -16.80 -2.66 18.47
C ARG A 86 -15.61 -3.57 18.22
N HIS A 87 -15.58 -4.22 17.06
CA HIS A 87 -14.48 -5.08 16.61
C HIS A 87 -13.64 -4.34 15.59
N LYS A 88 -12.32 -4.27 15.80
CA LYS A 88 -11.34 -3.77 14.82
C LYS A 88 -10.79 -4.96 14.03
N ILE A 89 -10.85 -4.87 12.71
CA ILE A 89 -10.30 -5.84 11.77
C ILE A 89 -9.24 -5.11 10.94
N ASN A 90 -7.99 -5.54 11.06
CA ASN A 90 -6.89 -5.07 10.23
C ASN A 90 -6.72 -6.04 9.06
N PHE A 91 -6.88 -5.56 7.85
CA PHE A 91 -6.43 -6.32 6.69
C PHE A 91 -4.91 -6.20 6.60
N SER A 92 -4.27 -7.27 6.17
CA SER A 92 -2.82 -7.28 5.94
C SER A 92 -2.50 -8.27 4.82
N MET A 93 -1.44 -7.98 4.08
CA MET A 93 -0.91 -8.89 3.07
C MET A 93 -0.11 -9.98 3.79
N ALA A 94 -0.37 -11.24 3.44
CA ALA A 94 0.52 -12.32 3.84
C ALA A 94 1.85 -12.14 3.10
N LEU A 95 2.95 -12.06 3.85
CA LEU A 95 4.29 -11.97 3.28
C LEU A 95 4.80 -13.39 3.00
N ASP A 96 5.22 -13.65 1.76
CA ASP A 96 5.90 -14.91 1.44
C ASP A 96 7.35 -14.83 1.91
N LYS A 97 7.74 -15.70 2.85
CA LYS A 97 9.07 -15.71 3.51
C LYS A 97 9.49 -14.34 4.09
N GLY A 98 8.52 -13.53 4.52
CA GLY A 98 8.78 -12.19 5.05
C GLY A 98 9.01 -11.11 3.98
N CYS A 99 8.89 -11.45 2.69
CA CYS A 99 9.02 -10.52 1.59
C CYS A 99 7.64 -10.07 1.07
N GLY A 100 7.54 -8.78 0.71
CA GLY A 100 6.37 -8.20 0.07
C GLY A 100 6.78 -7.41 -1.15
N LYS A 101 6.02 -7.54 -2.25
CA LYS A 101 6.20 -6.76 -3.47
C LYS A 101 4.98 -5.88 -3.70
N THR A 102 5.22 -4.61 -4.00
CA THR A 102 4.16 -3.67 -4.39
C THR A 102 4.63 -2.84 -5.58
N ASN A 103 3.68 -2.41 -6.41
CA ASN A 103 3.94 -1.49 -7.51
C ASN A 103 3.52 -0.09 -7.09
N PHE A 104 4.37 0.90 -7.34
CA PHE A 104 4.10 2.30 -7.05
C PHE A 104 4.08 3.09 -8.37
N LEU A 105 3.02 3.88 -8.57
CA LEU A 105 2.93 4.81 -9.70
C LEU A 105 3.40 6.18 -9.25
N ILE A 106 4.31 6.79 -9.99
CA ILE A 106 4.85 8.11 -9.68
C ILE A 106 3.77 9.16 -9.96
N PRO A 107 3.27 9.89 -8.94
CA PRO A 107 2.20 10.85 -9.12
C PRO A 107 2.64 12.01 -10.03
N GLY A 108 1.82 12.36 -11.01
CA GLY A 108 2.06 13.52 -11.88
C GLY A 108 3.16 13.34 -12.93
N ASN A 109 3.78 12.15 -13.02
CA ASN A 109 4.91 11.88 -13.92
C ASN A 109 6.01 12.95 -13.85
N THR A 110 6.22 13.48 -12.64
CA THR A 110 7.20 14.54 -12.39
C THR A 110 8.61 13.95 -12.32
N GLN A 111 9.56 14.70 -12.86
CA GLN A 111 10.98 14.35 -12.80
C GLN A 111 11.57 14.84 -11.47
N GLY A 112 12.56 14.12 -10.96
CA GLY A 112 13.27 14.51 -9.74
C GLY A 112 13.93 13.34 -9.02
N LYS A 113 14.50 13.66 -7.86
CA LYS A 113 15.08 12.69 -6.94
C LYS A 113 14.03 12.27 -5.91
N TYR A 114 13.70 10.99 -5.89
CA TYR A 114 12.66 10.41 -5.04
C TYR A 114 13.27 9.52 -3.96
N GLN A 115 12.51 9.34 -2.88
CA GLN A 115 12.82 8.42 -1.80
C GLN A 115 11.51 7.85 -1.24
N ILE A 116 11.48 6.56 -0.92
CA ILE A 116 10.32 5.91 -0.30
C ILE A 116 10.54 5.88 1.20
N LYS A 117 9.58 6.43 1.96
CA LYS A 117 9.58 6.40 3.42
C LYS A 117 8.41 5.57 3.93
N LEU A 118 8.71 4.58 4.75
CA LEU A 118 7.72 3.78 5.47
C LEU A 118 7.73 4.20 6.93
N ASN A 119 6.63 4.82 7.37
CA ASN A 119 6.49 5.40 8.71
C ASN A 119 5.75 4.49 9.70
N LYS A 120 4.97 3.51 9.20
CA LYS A 120 4.19 2.58 10.03
C LYS A 120 4.03 1.23 9.33
N ILE A 121 4.00 0.14 10.11
CA ILE A 121 3.58 -1.19 9.68
C ILE A 121 2.51 -1.66 10.68
N ASN A 122 1.28 -1.91 10.22
CA ASN A 122 0.17 -2.35 11.07
C ASN A 122 0.00 -1.49 12.35
N ASP A 123 -0.05 -0.16 12.19
CA ASP A 123 -0.09 0.84 13.27
C ASP A 123 1.16 0.93 14.17
N ILE A 124 2.16 0.07 13.99
CA ILE A 124 3.44 0.14 14.71
C ILE A 124 4.33 1.17 14.01
N PRO A 125 4.77 2.24 14.70
CA PRO A 125 5.71 3.20 14.14
C PRO A 125 7.00 2.52 13.69
N VAL A 126 7.43 2.83 12.48
CA VAL A 126 8.75 2.45 11.94
C VAL A 126 9.35 3.68 11.25
N ASN A 127 10.67 3.73 11.11
CA ASN A 127 11.34 4.82 10.40
C ASN A 127 12.29 4.24 9.35
N LEU A 128 11.72 3.57 8.36
CA LEU A 128 12.48 2.94 7.28
C LEU A 128 12.45 3.85 6.06
N THR A 129 13.61 4.03 5.46
CA THR A 129 13.80 4.92 4.32
C THR A 129 14.64 4.21 3.26
N SER A 130 14.20 4.24 2.01
CA SER A 130 14.95 3.67 0.90
C SER A 130 16.18 4.50 0.54
N ASN A 131 17.08 3.93 -0.27
CA ASN A 131 18.01 4.75 -1.04
C ASN A 131 17.24 5.69 -1.97
N SER A 132 17.84 6.84 -2.31
CA SER A 132 17.26 7.74 -3.30
C SER A 132 17.36 7.16 -4.70
N PHE A 133 16.37 7.42 -5.54
CA PHE A 133 16.37 7.06 -6.97
C PHE A 133 15.94 8.26 -7.81
N VAL A 134 16.42 8.32 -9.05
CA VAL A 134 16.07 9.40 -9.99
C VAL A 134 14.93 8.93 -10.88
N VAL A 135 13.93 9.78 -11.03
CA VAL A 135 12.90 9.67 -12.04
C VAL A 135 13.15 10.77 -13.05
N SER A 136 13.37 10.39 -14.30
CA SER A 136 13.50 11.32 -15.41
C SER A 136 12.70 10.81 -16.60
N ARG A 137 12.45 11.71 -17.55
CA ARG A 137 12.06 11.28 -18.90
C ARG A 137 13.21 10.52 -19.57
N PRO A 138 12.94 9.77 -20.65
CA PRO A 138 13.98 9.07 -21.39
C PRO A 138 15.16 9.98 -21.71
N ILE A 139 16.36 9.42 -21.64
CA ILE A 139 17.61 10.13 -21.93
C ILE A 139 17.77 10.26 -23.45
N ASP A 140 18.15 11.44 -23.90
CA ASP A 140 18.60 11.64 -25.28
C ASP A 140 20.07 11.21 -25.39
N GLN A 141 20.29 10.02 -25.92
CA GLN A 141 21.64 9.47 -26.10
C GLN A 141 22.46 10.23 -27.14
N SER A 142 21.83 10.97 -28.06
CA SER A 142 22.53 11.70 -29.11
C SER A 142 23.12 13.03 -28.61
N CYS A 143 22.50 13.63 -27.59
CA CYS A 143 22.93 14.88 -26.99
C CYS A 143 23.64 14.70 -25.64
N SER A 144 23.58 13.51 -25.04
CA SER A 144 24.27 13.18 -23.80
C SER A 144 25.68 12.67 -24.08
N CYS A 145 26.65 13.03 -23.25
CA CYS A 145 28.03 12.59 -23.43
C CYS A 145 28.79 12.43 -22.11
N ILE A 146 29.79 11.56 -22.15
CA ILE A 146 30.89 11.52 -21.18
C ILE A 146 32.11 12.05 -21.93
N PHE A 147 32.82 12.98 -21.34
CA PHE A 147 34.06 13.47 -21.93
C PHE A 147 35.12 13.70 -20.86
N SER A 148 36.37 13.62 -21.29
CA SER A 148 37.52 13.95 -20.46
C SER A 148 38.12 15.27 -20.93
N PRO A 149 38.52 16.17 -20.03
CA PRO A 149 39.18 17.42 -20.41
C PRO A 149 40.59 17.17 -21.00
N LYS A 150 41.18 16.00 -20.79
CA LYS A 150 42.49 15.62 -21.34
C LYS A 150 42.37 14.41 -22.23
N ARG A 151 43.16 14.42 -23.32
CA ARG A 151 43.29 13.26 -24.22
C ARG A 151 44.28 12.22 -23.72
N VAL A 152 45.29 12.64 -22.95
CA VAL A 152 46.37 11.79 -22.46
C VAL A 152 46.61 12.13 -21.00
N TYR A 153 46.68 11.09 -20.17
CA TYR A 153 47.01 11.16 -18.75
C TYR A 153 48.36 10.52 -18.51
N LYS A 154 49.14 11.05 -17.57
CA LYS A 154 50.39 10.41 -17.15
C LYS A 154 50.11 9.29 -16.16
N ALA A 155 51.04 8.34 -16.06
CA ALA A 155 50.97 7.31 -15.03
C ALA A 155 50.88 7.94 -13.63
N GLY A 156 49.90 7.49 -12.83
CA GLY A 156 49.62 8.02 -11.49
C GLY A 156 48.81 9.31 -11.45
N GLU A 157 48.36 9.85 -12.60
CA GLU A 157 47.50 11.02 -12.65
C GLU A 157 46.02 10.64 -12.44
N TYR A 158 45.27 11.50 -11.74
CA TYR A 158 43.81 11.34 -11.61
C TYR A 158 43.12 11.61 -12.96
N ILE A 159 42.33 10.64 -13.43
CA ILE A 159 41.49 10.80 -14.61
C ILE A 159 40.22 11.56 -14.21
N GLU A 160 39.97 12.68 -14.88
CA GLU A 160 38.75 13.46 -14.71
C GLU A 160 37.78 13.13 -15.84
N LEU A 161 36.55 12.78 -15.47
CA LEU A 161 35.45 12.51 -16.39
C LEU A 161 34.30 13.44 -16.06
N LEU A 162 33.81 14.14 -17.07
CA LEU A 162 32.67 15.03 -17.00
C LEU A 162 31.50 14.37 -17.71
N LEU A 163 30.37 14.31 -17.02
CA LEU A 163 29.15 13.69 -17.50
C LEU A 163 28.11 14.78 -17.75
N TYR A 164 27.57 14.80 -18.96
CA TYR A 164 26.46 15.68 -19.34
C TYR A 164 25.32 14.84 -19.89
N ILE A 165 24.19 14.81 -19.18
CA ILE A 165 23.02 14.01 -19.57
C ILE A 165 21.80 14.92 -19.74
N LEU A 166 21.17 14.80 -20.90
CA LEU A 166 19.93 15.47 -21.24
C LEU A 166 18.81 14.45 -21.44
N THR A 167 17.60 14.85 -21.07
CA THR A 167 16.37 14.15 -21.45
C THR A 167 16.03 14.43 -22.92
N ILE A 168 15.12 13.63 -23.50
CA ILE A 168 14.55 13.83 -24.85
C ILE A 168 13.90 15.20 -25.08
N ASP A 169 13.62 15.96 -24.02
CA ASP A 169 13.09 17.32 -24.10
C ASP A 169 14.18 18.39 -23.95
N GLY A 170 15.46 18.01 -23.94
CA GLY A 170 16.60 18.91 -23.77
C GLY A 170 16.79 19.43 -22.33
N ILE A 171 16.14 18.83 -21.34
CA ILE A 171 16.27 19.22 -19.93
C ILE A 171 17.38 18.39 -19.25
N PRO A 172 18.28 19.00 -18.46
CA PRO A 172 19.28 18.27 -17.68
C PRO A 172 18.66 17.23 -16.75
N VAL A 173 19.24 16.03 -16.73
CA VAL A 173 18.84 14.97 -15.80
C VAL A 173 19.26 15.35 -14.38
N PRO A 174 18.39 15.18 -13.36
CA PRO A 174 18.75 15.47 -11.97
C PRO A 174 19.93 14.64 -11.47
N ASP A 175 20.72 15.19 -10.55
CA ASP A 175 21.83 14.48 -9.90
C ASP A 175 21.38 13.13 -9.31
N GLY A 176 22.12 12.08 -9.66
CA GLY A 176 21.80 10.70 -9.34
C GLY A 176 23.02 9.88 -8.97
N LEU A 177 22.76 8.60 -8.69
CA LEU A 177 23.81 7.59 -8.61
C LEU A 177 24.03 7.06 -10.03
N TYR A 178 25.27 7.12 -10.50
CA TYR A 178 25.68 6.63 -11.81
C TYR A 178 26.66 5.48 -11.62
N GLU A 179 26.52 4.44 -12.42
CA GLU A 179 27.50 3.36 -12.53
C GLU A 179 28.37 3.64 -13.76
N ILE A 180 29.69 3.66 -13.58
CA ILE A 180 30.66 3.89 -14.64
C ILE A 180 31.51 2.63 -14.76
N GLU A 181 31.52 2.03 -15.93
CA GLU A 181 32.39 0.90 -16.28
C GLU A 181 33.60 1.44 -17.06
N LEU A 182 34.80 1.11 -16.60
CA LEU A 182 36.06 1.42 -17.28
C LEU A 182 36.57 0.16 -17.96
N ILE A 183 36.78 0.25 -19.27
CA ILE A 183 37.29 -0.85 -20.10
C ILE A 183 38.69 -0.44 -20.56
N GLU A 184 39.69 -1.27 -20.24
CA GLU A 184 41.05 -1.15 -20.77
C GLU A 184 41.10 -1.88 -22.12
N SER A 185 41.56 -1.19 -23.16
CA SER A 185 41.76 -1.74 -24.50
C SER A 185 43.23 -1.72 -24.87
N ASP A 186 43.75 -2.85 -25.33
CA ASP A 186 45.10 -3.01 -25.85
C ASP A 186 45.21 -2.42 -27.28
N ASP A 187 45.16 -1.10 -27.41
CA ASP A 187 45.56 -0.39 -28.64
C ASP A 187 47.01 0.12 -28.54
#